data_AF-A0A961TRG7-F1
#
_entry.id   AF-A0A961TRG7-F1
#
_cell.length_a   1.000
_cell.length_b   1.000
_cell.length_c   1.000
_cell.angle_alpha   90.00
_cell.angle_beta   90.00
_cell.angle_gamma   90.00
#
_symmetry.space_group_name_H-M   'P 1'
#
loop_
_entity.id
_entity.type
_entity.pdbx_description
1 polymer ?
#
loop_
_entity_poly.entity_id
_entity_poly.type
_entity_poly.pdbx_seq_one_letter_code
_entity_poly.pdbx_strand_id
1 'polypeptide(L)' 'MHSVNDIRKAFLDYFAANGHEVVDSSPLVPRNDPTLMFT' A
#
# COMPACT_ATOMS: atom_id res chain seq x y z
N MET A 1 22.91 1.09 3.00
CA MET A 1 21.89 0.06 3.26
C MET A 1 20.55 0.74 3.13
N HIS A 2 19.72 0.34 2.17
CA HIS A 2 18.38 0.92 2.01
C HIS A 2 17.48 0.40 3.13
N SER A 3 16.70 1.30 3.74
CA SER A 3 15.68 0.91 4.70
C SER A 3 14.48 0.30 3.97
N VAL A 4 13.63 -0.42 4.70
CA VAL A 4 12.35 -0.92 4.16
C VAL A 4 11.47 0.23 3.66
N ASN A 5 11.55 1.40 4.31
CA ASN A 5 10.81 2.59 3.89
C ASN A 5 11.32 3.14 2.55
N ASP A 6 12.63 3.09 2.30
CA ASP A 6 13.22 3.54 1.03
C ASP A 6 12.77 2.65 -0.13
N ILE A 7 12.69 1.33 0.09
CA ILE A 7 12.20 0.37 -0.92
C ILE A 7 10.72 0.61 -1.22
N ARG A 8 9.88 0.77 -0.18
CA ARG A 8 8.45 1.09 -0.36
C ARG A 8 8.28 2.37 -1.17
N LYS A 9 9.04 3.41 -0.83
CA LYS A 9 8.97 4.70 -1.53
C LYS A 9 9.33 4.55 -3.01
N ALA A 10 10.44 3.87 -3.32
CA ALA A 10 10.87 3.66 -4.69
C ALA A 10 9.83 2.92 -5.54
N PHE A 11 9.15 1.93 -4.97
CA PHE A 11 8.07 1.20 -5.64
C PHE A 11 6.87 2.11 -5.96
N LEU A 12 6.41 2.89 -4.97
CA LEU A 12 5.27 3.79 -5.14
C LEU A 12 5.60 4.90 -6.15
N ASP A 13 6.80 5.49 -6.09
CA ASP A 13 7.25 6.55 -7.00
C ASP A 13 7.30 6.06 -8.45
N TYR A 14 7.77 4.82 -8.69
CA TYR A 14 7.79 4.23 -10.03
C TYR A 14 6.39 4.15 -10.64
N PHE A 15 5.41 3.61 -9.91
CA PHE A 15 4.05 3.47 -10.44
C PHE A 15 3.33 4.83 -10.53
N ALA A 16 3.58 5.75 -9.60
CA ALA A 16 3.08 7.12 -9.69
C ALA A 16 3.55 7.82 -10.98
N ALA A 17 4.83 7.68 -11.34
CA ALA A 17 5.38 8.22 -12.59
C ALA A 17 4.76 7.58 -13.85
N ASN A 18 4.22 6.37 -13.72
CA ASN A 18 3.50 5.66 -14.79
C ASN A 18 1.97 5.90 -14.76
N GLY A 19 1.50 6.89 -14.00
CA GLY A 19 0.10 7.31 -13.98
C GLY A 19 -0.81 6.56 -13.01
N HIS A 20 -0.25 5.76 -12.11
CA HIS A 20 -1.02 5.12 -11.04
C HIS A 20 -1.19 6.08 -9.85
N GLU A 21 -2.40 6.11 -9.27
CA GLU A 21 -2.65 6.85 -8.03
C GLU A 21 -2.06 6.10 -6.83
N VAL A 22 -1.34 6.82 -5.96
CA VAL A 22 -0.90 6.27 -4.67
C VAL A 22 -2.06 6.37 -3.69
N VAL A 23 -2.62 5.23 -3.34
CA VAL A 23 -3.72 5.12 -2.36
C VAL A 23 -3.21 4.58 -1.03
N ASP A 24 -3.75 5.10 0.06
CA ASP A 24 -3.41 4.65 1.40
C ASP A 24 -3.87 3.20 1.63
N SER A 25 -3.11 2.47 2.46
CA SER A 25 -3.48 1.10 2.84
C SER A 25 -4.79 1.07 3.61
N SER A 26 -5.60 0.05 3.33
CA SER A 26 -6.82 -0.20 4.09
C SER A 26 -6.52 -0.57 5.54
N PRO A 27 -7.49 -0.37 6.47
CA PRO A 27 -7.33 -0.77 7.87
C PRO A 27 -7.16 -2.28 8.01
N LEU A 28 -6.29 -2.71 8.93
CA LEU A 28 -5.99 -4.12 9.21
C LEU A 28 -7.24 -4.99 9.42
N VAL A 29 -8.29 -4.43 10.04
CA VAL A 29 -9.57 -5.12 10.24
C VAL A 29 -10.59 -4.57 9.23
N PRO A 30 -11.09 -5.40 8.31
CA PRO A 30 -12.11 -5.02 7.35
C PRO A 30 -13.38 -4.53 8.03
N ARG A 31 -13.99 -3.46 7.52
CA ARG A 31 -15.25 -2.91 8.08
C ARG A 31 -16.51 -3.51 7.46
N ASN A 32 -16.42 -3.98 6.22
CA ASN A 32 -17.59 -4.29 5.37
C ASN A 32 -17.60 -5.71 4.81
N ASP A 33 -16.66 -6.58 5.22
CA ASP A 33 -16.64 -7.98 4.82
C ASP A 33 -16.60 -8.87 6.08
N PRO A 34 -17.74 -9.48 6.47
CA PRO A 34 -17.81 -10.32 7.67
C PRO A 34 -17.14 -11.68 7.49
N THR A 35 -16.70 -12.02 6.28
CA THR A 35 -16.01 -13.30 6.00
C THR A 35 -14.50 -13.21 6.09
N LEU A 36 -13.95 -11.98 6.12
CA LEU A 36 -12.52 -11.72 6.14
C LEU A 36 -12.06 -11.22 7.51
N MET A 37 -11.03 -11.87 8.07
CA MET A 37 -10.52 -11.52 9.39
C MET A 37 -9.53 -10.34 9.36
N PHE A 38 -8.67 -10.25 8.33
CA PHE A 38 -7.63 -9.22 8.21
C PHE A 38 -7.34 -8.83 6.75
N THR A 39 -6.84 -7.61 6.50
CA THR A 39 -6.36 -7.12 5.19
C THR A 39 -4.84 -7.06 5.07
#